data_AF-C4GE64-F1
#
_entry.id   AF-C4GE64-F1
#
_cell.length_a   1.000
_cell.length_b   1.000
_cell.length_c   1.000
_cell.angle_alpha   90.00
_cell.angle_beta   90.00
_cell.angle_gamma   90.00
#
_symmetry.space_group_name_H-M   'P 1'
#
loop_
_entity.id
_entity.type
_entity.pdbx_description
1 polymer ?
#
loop_
_entity_poly.entity_id
_entity_poly.type
_entity_poly.pdbx_seq_one_letter_code
_entity_poly.pdbx_strand_id
1 'polypeptide(L)'
;MGKTARQFNKIYIDYKKKFKKPIQQVLMLMPYTFSDDDIVNTFKELYPHMWDDLNKQYNFWHNKNMVLIKYGKKSRYNFRKPYNFILDCAFHSVNKLRKDKNRIILGKDEVGNLKNEIKQLSKSKFDKRKQKVDGTLRFIQEIEPSYTSFFIDRYFNTYDLHQKLEIMRELSKYKSSNITEFFYKVNSCTRNFSLKIEAQNYIQSIGLPFMLRRKKKGKKNYIDNEIVKNNSGPEVLKQRLYVDDLEKVKRFDVFISHNSSDMNQIVELYKNLNTKGYVAYIDWVNDKYDLKREWCNASTSEIIKLRIQQSKIFIIFLTESTFKSQWCPWELGYADALNKKIYVYISPNFKNVDIPIFYRSYTEIKSVDEIIIENN
;
A
#
# COMPACT_ATOMS: atom_id res chain seq x y z
N MET A 1 26.55 6.87 -24.38
CA MET A 1 25.45 6.47 -23.46
C MET A 1 24.98 7.66 -22.63
N GLY A 2 23.69 8.03 -22.67
CA GLY A 2 23.16 9.21 -21.98
C GLY A 2 23.18 9.11 -20.45
N LYS A 3 23.15 10.25 -19.76
CA LYS A 3 23.27 10.38 -18.28
C LYS A 3 22.29 9.48 -17.51
N THR A 4 21.04 9.40 -17.95
CA THR A 4 20.00 8.55 -17.31
C THR A 4 20.30 7.06 -17.44
N ALA A 5 20.79 6.62 -18.59
CA ALA A 5 21.17 5.23 -18.81
C ALA A 5 22.40 4.85 -17.96
N ARG A 6 23.37 5.76 -17.80
CA ARG A 6 24.50 5.57 -16.87
C ARG A 6 24.04 5.44 -15.41
N GLN A 7 23.07 6.24 -14.99
CA GLN A 7 22.49 6.15 -13.64
C GLN A 7 21.79 4.80 -13.42
N PHE A 8 21.01 4.35 -14.39
CA PHE A 8 20.41 3.03 -14.36
C PHE A 8 21.46 1.92 -14.27
N ASN A 9 22.51 1.95 -15.11
CA ASN A 9 23.56 0.93 -15.07
C ASN A 9 24.24 0.85 -13.70
N LYS A 10 24.52 1.99 -13.07
CA LYS A 10 25.06 2.00 -11.71
C LYS A 10 24.12 1.29 -10.73
N ILE A 11 22.83 1.62 -10.77
CA ILE A 11 21.80 0.98 -9.92
C ILE A 11 21.73 -0.52 -10.19
N TYR A 12 21.73 -0.92 -11.46
CA TYR A 12 21.68 -2.32 -11.86
C TYR A 12 22.89 -3.11 -11.34
N ILE A 13 24.11 -2.54 -11.47
CA ILE A 13 25.34 -3.14 -10.95
C ILE A 13 25.29 -3.25 -9.42
N ASP A 14 24.88 -2.19 -8.72
CA ASP A 14 24.77 -2.20 -7.26
C ASP A 14 23.69 -3.19 -6.78
N TYR A 15 22.64 -3.39 -7.58
CA TYR A 15 21.63 -4.41 -7.33
C TYR A 15 22.19 -5.82 -7.52
N LYS A 16 22.93 -6.10 -8.61
CA LYS A 16 23.60 -7.40 -8.84
C LYS A 16 24.51 -7.80 -7.68
N LYS A 17 25.22 -6.86 -7.05
CA LYS A 17 26.11 -7.14 -5.91
C LYS A 17 25.40 -7.83 -4.74
N LYS A 18 24.11 -7.54 -4.53
CA LYS A 18 23.30 -8.17 -3.46
C LYS A 18 23.14 -9.67 -3.65
N PHE A 19 23.23 -10.17 -4.88
CA PHE A 19 23.03 -11.58 -5.24
C PHE A 19 24.33 -12.40 -5.19
N LYS A 20 25.50 -11.77 -5.05
CA LYS A 20 26.80 -12.46 -5.09
C LYS A 20 26.90 -13.57 -4.03
N LYS A 21 26.66 -13.24 -2.75
CA LYS A 21 26.72 -14.21 -1.65
C LYS A 21 25.62 -15.29 -1.75
N PRO A 22 24.34 -14.93 -1.96
CA PRO A 22 23.28 -15.93 -2.18
C PRO A 22 23.59 -16.92 -3.31
N ILE A 23 24.11 -16.44 -4.44
CA ILE A 23 24.46 -17.32 -5.56
C ILE A 23 25.63 -18.23 -5.21
N GLN A 24 26.65 -17.74 -4.51
CA GLN A 24 27.73 -18.60 -4.03
C GLN A 24 27.19 -19.73 -3.13
N GLN A 25 26.28 -19.40 -2.21
CA GLN A 25 25.63 -20.40 -1.35
C GLN A 25 24.82 -21.42 -2.14
N VAL A 26 24.07 -20.98 -3.17
CA VAL A 26 23.37 -21.91 -4.08
C VAL A 26 24.36 -22.83 -4.80
N LEU A 27 25.46 -22.29 -5.33
CA LEU A 27 26.43 -23.07 -6.10
C LEU A 27 27.18 -24.10 -5.27
N MET A 28 27.40 -23.85 -3.97
CA MET A 28 27.98 -24.82 -3.04
C MET A 28 27.10 -26.07 -2.88
N LEU A 29 25.79 -25.96 -3.11
CA LEU A 29 24.83 -27.05 -2.97
C LEU A 29 24.64 -27.85 -4.27
N MET A 30 25.32 -27.47 -5.36
CA MET A 30 25.11 -28.10 -6.66
C MET A 30 25.88 -29.43 -6.78
N PRO A 31 25.23 -30.53 -7.20
CA PRO A 31 25.89 -31.81 -7.49
C PRO A 31 26.86 -31.70 -8.68
N TYR A 32 27.62 -32.75 -9.02
CA TYR A 32 28.61 -32.71 -10.12
C TYR A 32 28.01 -32.22 -11.43
N THR A 33 26.86 -32.79 -11.79
CA THR A 33 26.06 -32.43 -12.96
C THR A 33 24.82 -31.67 -12.53
N PHE A 34 24.66 -30.44 -13.03
CA PHE A 34 23.50 -29.61 -12.75
C PHE A 34 23.21 -28.69 -13.94
N SER A 35 21.92 -28.45 -14.17
CA SER A 35 21.40 -27.56 -15.20
C SER A 35 21.34 -26.11 -14.73
N ASP A 36 21.09 -25.19 -15.66
CA ASP A 36 20.80 -23.79 -15.31
C ASP A 36 19.48 -23.67 -14.51
N ASP A 37 18.51 -24.55 -14.77
CA ASP A 37 17.25 -24.61 -14.04
C ASP A 37 17.44 -25.01 -12.58
N ASP A 38 18.36 -25.94 -12.29
CA ASP A 38 18.68 -26.36 -10.92
C ASP A 38 19.18 -25.18 -10.07
N ILE A 39 20.00 -24.30 -10.66
CA ILE A 39 20.51 -23.09 -10.01
C ILE A 39 19.35 -22.15 -9.68
N VAL A 40 18.50 -21.86 -10.67
CA VAL A 40 17.40 -20.90 -10.50
C VAL A 40 16.34 -21.43 -9.54
N ASN A 41 15.99 -22.71 -9.62
CA ASN A 41 15.00 -23.33 -8.75
C ASN A 41 15.52 -23.42 -7.31
N THR A 42 16.78 -23.80 -7.11
CA THR A 42 17.40 -23.77 -5.77
C THR A 42 17.47 -22.35 -5.22
N PHE A 43 17.77 -21.35 -6.05
CA PHE A 43 17.72 -19.95 -5.63
C PHE A 43 16.33 -19.51 -5.17
N LYS A 44 15.27 -19.86 -5.94
CA LYS A 44 13.88 -19.56 -5.58
C LYS A 44 13.49 -20.21 -4.25
N GLU A 45 13.90 -21.46 -4.06
CA GLU A 45 13.62 -22.22 -2.85
C GLU A 45 14.26 -21.57 -1.60
N LEU A 46 15.53 -21.19 -1.71
CA LEU A 46 16.31 -20.68 -0.58
C LEU A 46 16.12 -19.19 -0.32
N TYR A 47 15.87 -18.39 -1.37
CA TYR A 47 15.76 -16.94 -1.29
C TYR A 47 14.45 -16.42 -1.92
N PRO A 48 13.27 -16.89 -1.47
CA PRO A 48 11.99 -16.48 -2.05
C PRO A 48 11.77 -14.96 -1.96
N HIS A 49 12.28 -14.31 -0.91
CA HIS A 49 12.21 -12.86 -0.75
C HIS A 49 13.04 -12.07 -1.78
N MET A 50 14.20 -12.59 -2.16
CA MET A 50 15.03 -11.94 -3.18
C MET A 50 14.46 -12.18 -4.56
N TRP A 51 13.83 -13.33 -4.77
CA TRP A 51 13.10 -13.63 -6.00
C TRP A 51 11.89 -12.69 -6.17
N ASP A 52 11.09 -12.50 -5.12
CA ASP A 52 9.96 -11.55 -5.13
C ASP A 52 10.43 -10.11 -5.43
N ASP A 53 11.47 -9.62 -4.73
CA ASP A 53 12.05 -8.30 -5.00
C ASP A 53 12.58 -8.20 -6.44
N LEU A 54 13.26 -9.23 -6.96
CA LEU A 54 13.76 -9.26 -8.33
C LEU A 54 12.63 -9.14 -9.36
N ASN A 55 11.52 -9.83 -9.16
CA ASN A 55 10.32 -9.73 -10.01
C ASN A 55 9.74 -8.31 -9.98
N LYS A 56 9.59 -7.74 -8.78
CA LYS A 56 9.11 -6.36 -8.60
C LYS A 56 10.01 -5.34 -9.30
N GLN A 57 11.33 -5.45 -9.13
CA GLN A 57 12.31 -4.59 -9.79
C GLN A 57 12.23 -4.73 -11.32
N TYR A 58 12.19 -5.96 -11.83
CA TYR A 58 12.04 -6.21 -13.27
C TYR A 58 10.79 -5.52 -13.81
N ASN A 59 9.62 -5.74 -13.21
CA ASN A 59 8.36 -5.14 -13.63
C ASN A 59 8.44 -3.61 -13.64
N PHE A 60 8.98 -3.01 -12.56
CA PHE A 60 9.16 -1.56 -12.47
C PHE A 60 10.01 -0.99 -13.61
N TRP A 61 11.20 -1.56 -13.84
CA TRP A 61 12.12 -1.05 -14.86
C TRP A 61 11.64 -1.36 -16.28
N HIS A 62 11.04 -2.53 -16.48
CA HIS A 62 10.48 -2.95 -17.75
C HIS A 62 9.33 -2.02 -18.18
N ASN A 63 8.34 -1.79 -17.31
CA ASN A 63 7.22 -0.89 -17.59
C ASN A 63 7.71 0.51 -17.92
N LYS A 64 8.68 1.03 -17.15
CA LYS A 64 9.30 2.33 -17.41
C LYS A 64 10.01 2.38 -18.77
N ASN A 65 10.63 1.29 -19.20
CA ASN A 65 11.27 1.20 -20.51
C ASN A 65 10.25 1.13 -21.64
N MET A 66 9.17 0.35 -21.46
CA MET A 66 8.08 0.23 -22.44
C MET A 66 7.39 1.57 -22.67
N VAL A 67 7.13 2.34 -21.61
CA VAL A 67 6.60 3.71 -21.76
C VAL A 67 7.52 4.58 -22.61
N LEU A 68 8.85 4.53 -22.42
CA LEU A 68 9.78 5.30 -23.25
C LEU A 68 9.71 4.90 -24.73
N ILE A 69 9.69 3.60 -25.01
CA ILE A 69 9.65 3.05 -26.37
C ILE A 69 8.33 3.40 -27.05
N LYS A 70 7.20 3.33 -26.32
CA LYS A 70 5.89 3.76 -26.81
C LYS A 70 5.89 5.21 -27.31
N TYR A 71 6.65 6.09 -26.66
CA TYR A 71 6.83 7.49 -27.07
C TYR A 71 8.02 7.70 -28.04
N GLY A 72 8.44 6.66 -28.78
CA GLY A 72 9.49 6.73 -29.81
C GLY A 72 10.91 6.96 -29.28
N LYS A 73 11.14 6.84 -27.96
CA LYS A 73 12.47 7.05 -27.35
C LYS A 73 13.26 5.74 -27.34
N LYS A 74 14.58 5.84 -27.58
CA LYS A 74 15.50 4.71 -27.44
C LYS A 74 15.42 4.09 -26.03
N SER A 75 15.51 2.76 -25.97
CA SER A 75 15.60 1.97 -24.74
C SER A 75 16.69 2.50 -23.80
N ARG A 76 16.41 2.55 -22.49
CA ARG A 76 17.35 3.05 -21.46
C ARG A 76 17.46 2.13 -20.26
N TYR A 77 16.42 1.36 -19.96
CA TYR A 77 16.32 0.53 -18.77
C TYR A 77 16.25 -0.93 -19.19
N ASN A 78 17.41 -1.50 -19.52
CA ASN A 78 17.53 -2.92 -19.86
C ASN A 78 17.74 -3.75 -18.58
N PHE A 79 16.67 -3.95 -17.82
CA PHE A 79 16.69 -4.84 -16.66
C PHE A 79 16.38 -6.26 -17.13
N ARG A 80 17.29 -7.20 -16.86
CA ARG A 80 17.18 -8.58 -17.36
C ARG A 80 16.01 -9.30 -16.67
N LYS A 81 15.34 -10.17 -17.42
CA LYS A 81 14.28 -11.05 -16.88
C LYS A 81 14.83 -11.83 -15.68
N PRO A 82 14.03 -12.08 -14.62
CA PRO A 82 14.51 -12.68 -13.37
C PRO A 82 15.34 -13.95 -13.54
N TYR A 83 14.90 -14.89 -14.39
CA TYR A 83 15.64 -16.11 -14.72
C TYR A 83 17.05 -15.79 -15.26
N ASN A 84 17.11 -15.01 -16.34
CA ASN A 84 18.37 -14.60 -16.98
C ASN A 84 19.24 -13.78 -16.04
N PHE A 85 18.64 -12.96 -15.17
CA PHE A 85 19.37 -12.16 -14.21
C PHE A 85 20.16 -13.02 -13.23
N ILE A 86 19.57 -14.10 -12.70
CA ILE A 86 20.25 -15.04 -11.81
C ILE A 86 21.43 -15.70 -12.54
N LEU A 87 21.20 -16.18 -13.77
CA LEU A 87 22.27 -16.79 -14.58
C LEU A 87 23.39 -15.78 -14.89
N ASP A 88 23.04 -14.54 -15.25
CA ASP A 88 24.02 -13.46 -15.50
C ASP A 88 24.83 -13.10 -14.23
N CYS A 89 24.31 -13.37 -13.04
CA CYS A 89 25.04 -13.18 -11.78
C CYS A 89 25.91 -14.40 -11.42
N ALA A 90 25.50 -15.59 -11.84
CA ALA A 90 26.19 -16.85 -11.57
C ALA A 90 27.25 -17.20 -12.64
N PHE A 91 27.17 -16.63 -13.84
CA PHE A 91 27.91 -17.00 -15.04
C PHE A 91 29.38 -17.37 -14.81
N HIS A 92 30.18 -16.45 -14.26
CA HIS A 92 31.61 -16.70 -14.05
C HIS A 92 31.87 -17.81 -13.01
N SER A 93 31.08 -17.84 -11.93
CA SER A 93 31.21 -18.83 -10.87
C SER A 93 30.78 -20.22 -11.35
N VAL A 94 29.70 -20.31 -12.13
CA VAL A 94 29.19 -21.56 -12.72
C VAL A 94 30.18 -22.14 -13.71
N ASN A 95 30.72 -21.32 -14.61
CA ASN A 95 31.69 -21.78 -15.60
C ASN A 95 32.97 -22.30 -14.96
N LYS A 96 33.41 -21.67 -13.85
CA LYS A 96 34.54 -22.17 -13.06
C LYS A 96 34.19 -23.52 -12.41
N LEU A 97 33.02 -23.60 -11.76
CA LEU A 97 32.57 -24.79 -11.04
C LEU A 97 32.37 -26.01 -11.96
N ARG A 98 31.81 -25.81 -13.16
CA ARG A 98 31.60 -26.88 -14.15
C ARG A 98 32.91 -27.46 -14.70
N LYS A 99 33.99 -26.68 -14.71
CA LYS A 99 35.32 -27.13 -15.17
C LYS A 99 36.12 -27.82 -14.07
N ASP A 100 35.77 -27.58 -12.81
CA ASP A 100 36.48 -28.13 -11.65
C ASP A 100 36.01 -29.57 -11.37
N LYS A 101 36.76 -30.54 -11.89
CA LYS A 101 36.49 -31.97 -11.73
C LYS A 101 36.87 -32.50 -10.35
N ASN A 102 37.68 -31.77 -9.59
CA ASN A 102 38.23 -32.21 -8.31
C ASN A 102 37.53 -31.56 -7.11
N ARG A 103 36.40 -30.88 -7.34
CA ARG A 103 35.67 -30.20 -6.27
C ARG A 103 35.06 -31.19 -5.28
N ILE A 104 35.17 -30.88 -4.00
CA ILE A 104 34.52 -31.64 -2.93
C ILE A 104 33.01 -31.37 -2.99
N ILE A 105 32.21 -32.44 -3.00
CA ILE A 105 30.75 -32.36 -2.96
C ILE A 105 30.26 -32.72 -1.57
N LEU A 106 29.36 -31.89 -1.07
CA LEU A 106 28.69 -32.10 0.21
C LEU A 106 27.84 -33.36 0.18
N GLY A 107 27.83 -34.10 1.29
CA GLY A 107 26.95 -35.25 1.48
C GLY A 107 25.47 -34.82 1.41
N LYS A 108 24.57 -35.77 1.09
CA LYS A 108 23.13 -35.48 0.99
C LYS A 108 22.57 -34.83 2.27
N ASP A 109 22.99 -35.33 3.43
CA ASP A 109 22.54 -34.82 4.72
C ASP A 109 23.09 -33.42 5.01
N GLU A 110 24.35 -33.16 4.66
CA GLU A 110 24.98 -31.84 4.79
C GLU A 110 24.28 -30.81 3.89
N VAL A 111 23.96 -31.17 2.65
CA VAL A 111 23.18 -30.34 1.72
C VAL A 111 21.81 -30.04 2.32
N GLY A 112 21.13 -31.04 2.87
CA GLY A 112 19.83 -30.88 3.53
C GLY A 112 19.89 -29.90 4.70
N ASN A 113 20.88 -30.07 5.59
CA ASN A 113 21.09 -29.21 6.75
C ASN A 113 21.37 -27.76 6.35
N LEU A 114 22.28 -27.54 5.41
CA LEU A 114 22.65 -26.21 4.95
C LEU A 114 21.49 -25.52 4.21
N LYS A 115 20.72 -26.26 3.41
CA LYS A 115 19.48 -25.75 2.79
C LYS A 115 18.50 -25.28 3.86
N ASN A 116 18.27 -26.08 4.89
CA ASN A 116 17.34 -25.74 5.98
C ASN A 116 17.79 -24.50 6.75
N GLU A 117 19.07 -24.39 7.10
CA GLU A 117 19.62 -23.22 7.79
C GLU A 117 19.44 -21.94 6.96
N ILE A 118 19.83 -21.96 5.67
CA ILE A 118 19.68 -20.82 4.76
C ILE A 118 18.21 -20.44 4.63
N LYS A 119 17.34 -21.42 4.43
CA LYS A 119 15.90 -21.22 4.25
C LYS A 119 15.26 -20.61 5.50
N GLN A 120 15.63 -21.04 6.69
CA GLN A 120 15.15 -20.46 7.95
C GLN A 120 15.58 -18.99 8.10
N LEU A 121 16.86 -18.68 7.86
CA LEU A 121 17.37 -17.30 7.94
C LEU A 121 16.71 -16.38 6.91
N SER A 122 16.53 -16.89 5.69
CA SER A 122 15.86 -16.20 4.60
C SER A 122 14.38 -15.95 4.88
N LYS A 123 13.68 -16.95 5.41
CA LYS A 123 12.28 -16.88 5.80
C LYS A 123 12.05 -15.85 6.92
N SER A 124 12.87 -15.86 7.98
CA SER A 124 12.77 -14.85 9.04
C SER A 124 12.89 -13.41 8.52
N LYS A 125 13.83 -13.14 7.60
CA LYS A 125 13.98 -11.82 6.97
C LYS A 125 12.82 -11.46 6.05
N PHE A 126 12.27 -12.45 5.34
CA PHE A 126 11.08 -12.29 4.51
C PHE A 126 9.87 -11.91 5.35
N ASP A 127 9.58 -12.72 6.37
CA ASP A 127 8.41 -12.56 7.24
C ASP A 127 8.41 -11.19 7.91
N LYS A 128 9.57 -10.72 8.41
CA LYS A 128 9.71 -9.35 8.96
C LYS A 128 9.36 -8.25 7.95
N ARG A 129 9.79 -8.39 6.69
CA ARG A 129 9.48 -7.41 5.64
C ARG A 129 8.03 -7.48 5.22
N LYS A 130 7.51 -8.70 5.06
CA LYS A 130 6.12 -8.96 4.69
C LYS A 130 5.18 -8.41 5.76
N GLN A 131 5.42 -8.71 7.03
CA GLN A 131 4.66 -8.17 8.16
C GLN A 131 4.63 -6.64 8.18
N LYS A 132 5.72 -5.95 7.81
CA LYS A 132 5.75 -4.49 7.73
C LYS A 132 4.84 -3.95 6.61
N VAL A 133 4.87 -4.59 5.44
CA VAL A 133 4.03 -4.22 4.29
C VAL A 133 2.58 -4.55 4.60
N ASP A 134 2.29 -5.77 5.06
CA ASP A 134 0.95 -6.24 5.43
C ASP A 134 0.37 -5.36 6.55
N GLY A 135 1.17 -5.01 7.56
CA GLY A 135 0.76 -4.09 8.62
C GLY A 135 0.42 -2.68 8.13
N THR A 136 1.04 -2.22 7.04
CA THR A 136 0.67 -0.94 6.40
C THR A 136 -0.58 -1.09 5.54
N LEU A 137 -0.63 -2.13 4.70
CA LEU A 137 -1.78 -2.44 3.84
C LEU A 137 -3.05 -2.73 4.64
N ARG A 138 -2.90 -3.16 5.91
CA ARG A 138 -3.97 -3.33 6.89
C ARG A 138 -4.79 -2.07 7.14
N PHE A 139 -4.25 -0.88 6.84
CA PHE A 139 -4.92 0.41 7.05
C PHE A 139 -5.10 1.19 5.75
N ILE A 140 -4.97 0.51 4.61
CA ILE A 140 -5.15 1.07 3.27
C ILE A 140 -6.34 0.36 2.62
N GLN A 141 -7.28 1.13 2.10
CA GLN A 141 -8.38 0.59 1.32
C GLN A 141 -7.91 0.26 -0.10
N GLU A 142 -8.06 -1.00 -0.53
CA GLU A 142 -7.56 -1.48 -1.83
C GLU A 142 -8.63 -1.30 -2.91
N ILE A 143 -9.00 -0.04 -3.10
CA ILE A 143 -10.05 0.43 -4.01
C ILE A 143 -9.71 1.84 -4.50
N GLU A 144 -10.30 2.25 -5.61
CA GLU A 144 -10.24 3.62 -6.12
C GLU A 144 -11.52 4.39 -5.77
N PRO A 145 -11.45 5.45 -4.94
CA PRO A 145 -12.60 6.32 -4.70
C PRO A 145 -13.03 7.08 -5.95
N SER A 146 -14.32 7.41 -6.05
CA SER A 146 -14.89 8.15 -7.18
C SER A 146 -14.27 9.54 -7.39
N TYR A 147 -13.78 10.17 -6.32
CA TYR A 147 -13.13 11.48 -6.36
C TYR A 147 -11.63 11.44 -6.73
N THR A 148 -11.06 10.26 -7.00
CA THR A 148 -9.62 10.10 -7.28
C THR A 148 -9.12 10.99 -8.42
N SER A 149 -9.83 10.99 -9.56
CA SER A 149 -9.44 11.78 -10.73
C SER A 149 -9.43 13.28 -10.43
N PHE A 150 -10.44 13.78 -9.73
CA PHE A 150 -10.51 15.18 -9.30
C PHE A 150 -9.30 15.58 -8.45
N PHE A 151 -8.92 14.73 -7.49
CA PHE A 151 -7.74 14.97 -6.64
C PHE A 151 -6.45 14.99 -7.45
N ILE A 152 -6.26 14.03 -8.35
CA ILE A 152 -5.08 13.96 -9.21
C ILE A 152 -4.97 15.21 -10.09
N ASP A 153 -6.06 15.64 -10.70
CA ASP A 153 -6.09 16.84 -11.54
C ASP A 153 -5.79 18.10 -10.73
N ARG A 154 -6.43 18.24 -9.56
CA ARG A 154 -6.18 19.37 -8.65
C ARG A 154 -4.72 19.45 -8.24
N TYR A 155 -4.06 18.32 -8.00
CA TYR A 155 -2.65 18.26 -7.63
C TYR A 155 -1.76 18.87 -8.71
N PHE A 156 -1.97 18.53 -9.98
CA PHE A 156 -1.12 19.00 -11.07
C PHE A 156 -1.42 20.45 -11.48
N ASN A 157 -2.63 20.94 -11.19
CA ASN A 157 -3.04 22.30 -11.52
C ASN A 157 -2.74 23.33 -10.42
N THR A 158 -2.55 22.90 -9.16
CA THR A 158 -2.22 23.83 -8.06
C THR A 158 -0.72 24.13 -7.95
N TYR A 159 -0.40 25.35 -7.51
CA TYR A 159 0.97 25.74 -7.12
C TYR A 159 1.21 25.63 -5.61
N ASP A 160 0.15 25.55 -4.80
CA ASP A 160 0.23 25.45 -3.35
C ASP A 160 0.80 24.10 -2.92
N LEU A 161 1.90 24.13 -2.16
CA LEU A 161 2.54 22.94 -1.63
C LEU A 161 1.70 22.25 -0.55
N HIS A 162 0.99 22.99 0.28
CA HIS A 162 0.18 22.45 1.37
C HIS A 162 -1.01 21.66 0.81
N GLN A 163 -1.70 22.23 -0.17
CA GLN A 163 -2.77 21.53 -0.89
C GLN A 163 -2.24 20.29 -1.63
N LYS A 164 -1.04 20.36 -2.24
CA LYS A 164 -0.42 19.17 -2.84
C LYS A 164 -0.18 18.06 -1.81
N LEU A 165 0.32 18.40 -0.63
CA LEU A 165 0.57 17.41 0.43
C LEU A 165 -0.75 16.83 0.98
N GLU A 166 -1.79 17.66 1.11
CA GLU A 166 -3.13 17.22 1.51
C GLU A 166 -3.70 16.18 0.53
N ILE A 167 -3.65 16.47 -0.77
CA ILE A 167 -4.08 15.53 -1.82
C ILE A 167 -3.29 14.22 -1.73
N MET A 168 -1.97 14.30 -1.57
CA MET A 168 -1.14 13.11 -1.41
C MET A 168 -1.52 12.29 -0.17
N ARG A 169 -1.78 12.95 0.96
CA ARG A 169 -2.21 12.28 2.19
C ARG A 169 -3.57 11.60 2.04
N GLU A 170 -4.51 12.25 1.35
CA GLU A 170 -5.81 11.65 1.06
C GLU A 170 -5.66 10.40 0.19
N LEU A 171 -5.03 10.54 -0.98
CA LEU A 171 -4.85 9.42 -1.91
C LEU A 171 -4.00 8.28 -1.31
N SER A 172 -3.13 8.57 -0.33
CA SER A 172 -2.32 7.56 0.36
C SER A 172 -3.13 6.58 1.22
N LYS A 173 -4.39 6.90 1.53
CA LYS A 173 -5.33 6.04 2.28
C LYS A 173 -5.87 4.90 1.41
N TYR A 174 -5.66 4.99 0.10
CA TYR A 174 -6.18 4.09 -0.90
C TYR A 174 -5.05 3.46 -1.72
N LYS A 175 -5.36 2.35 -2.41
CA LYS A 175 -4.44 1.69 -3.33
C LYS A 175 -5.20 1.20 -4.55
N SER A 176 -4.90 1.85 -5.68
CA SER A 176 -5.31 1.45 -7.02
C SER A 176 -4.15 1.61 -8.00
N SER A 177 -4.32 1.13 -9.24
CA SER A 177 -3.34 1.34 -10.31
C SER A 177 -3.14 2.83 -10.62
N ASN A 178 -4.24 3.60 -10.70
CA ASN A 178 -4.22 5.04 -10.99
C ASN A 178 -3.50 5.83 -9.88
N ILE A 179 -3.81 5.53 -8.61
CA ILE A 179 -3.16 6.17 -7.45
C ILE A 179 -1.67 5.82 -7.42
N THR A 180 -1.31 4.56 -7.68
CA THR A 180 0.09 4.14 -7.77
C THR A 180 0.82 4.90 -8.89
N GLU A 181 0.20 5.07 -10.06
CA GLU A 181 0.76 5.84 -11.16
C GLU A 181 0.90 7.33 -10.81
N PHE A 182 -0.09 7.91 -10.12
CA PHE A 182 -0.03 9.28 -9.61
C PHE A 182 1.22 9.51 -8.76
N PHE A 183 1.49 8.67 -7.76
CA PHE A 183 2.68 8.82 -6.91
C PHE A 183 4.00 8.64 -7.68
N TYR A 184 4.04 7.76 -8.69
CA TYR A 184 5.19 7.73 -9.60
C TYR A 184 5.32 9.00 -10.44
N LYS A 185 4.20 9.60 -10.89
CA LYS A 185 4.17 10.87 -11.62
C LYS A 185 4.62 12.05 -10.76
N VAL A 186 4.25 12.09 -9.47
CA VAL A 186 4.76 13.10 -8.50
C VAL A 186 6.28 13.15 -8.51
N ASN A 187 6.95 11.99 -8.46
CA ASN A 187 8.40 11.92 -8.52
C ASN A 187 8.98 12.54 -9.81
N SER A 188 8.30 12.37 -10.95
CA SER A 188 8.76 12.89 -12.24
C SER A 188 8.42 14.35 -12.53
N CYS A 189 7.28 14.82 -12.04
CA CYS A 189 6.66 16.09 -12.44
C CYS A 189 6.77 17.16 -11.36
N THR A 190 6.90 16.78 -10.08
CA THR A 190 7.01 17.75 -8.98
C THR A 190 8.45 18.23 -8.82
N ARG A 191 8.63 19.50 -8.44
CA ARG A 191 9.95 20.07 -8.15
C ARG A 191 10.35 19.92 -6.70
N ASN A 192 9.43 20.26 -5.78
CA ASN A 192 9.63 20.18 -4.33
C ASN A 192 10.08 18.77 -3.93
N PHE A 193 11.18 18.70 -3.16
CA PHE A 193 11.80 17.43 -2.80
C PHE A 193 11.08 16.71 -1.66
N SER A 194 10.46 17.44 -0.72
CA SER A 194 9.66 16.87 0.36
C SER A 194 8.46 16.07 -0.18
N LEU A 195 7.75 16.60 -1.18
CA LEU A 195 6.67 15.88 -1.86
C LEU A 195 7.17 14.62 -2.60
N LYS A 196 8.40 14.61 -3.12
CA LYS A 196 8.96 13.39 -3.72
C LYS A 196 9.28 12.31 -2.69
N ILE A 197 9.74 12.72 -1.50
CA ILE A 197 9.95 11.82 -0.38
C ILE A 197 8.60 11.25 0.08
N GLU A 198 7.54 12.07 0.14
CA GLU A 198 6.21 11.58 0.48
C GLU A 198 5.72 10.51 -0.50
N ALA A 199 5.91 10.74 -1.81
CA ALA A 199 5.60 9.74 -2.82
C ALA A 199 6.44 8.47 -2.70
N GLN A 200 7.72 8.60 -2.35
CA GLN A 200 8.58 7.45 -2.07
C GLN A 200 8.05 6.64 -0.89
N ASN A 201 7.69 7.31 0.20
CA ASN A 201 7.23 6.68 1.43
C ASN A 201 5.99 5.84 1.18
N TYR A 202 5.00 6.38 0.46
CA TYR A 202 3.80 5.64 0.08
C TYR A 202 4.12 4.42 -0.80
N ILE A 203 4.85 4.60 -1.92
CA ILE A 203 5.13 3.49 -2.85
C ILE A 203 5.92 2.36 -2.14
N GLN A 204 6.88 2.72 -1.29
CA GLN A 204 7.66 1.74 -0.56
C GLN A 204 6.86 1.07 0.58
N SER A 205 5.93 1.77 1.22
CA SER A 205 5.10 1.20 2.29
C SER A 205 4.15 0.11 1.77
N ILE A 206 3.66 0.26 0.53
CA ILE A 206 2.86 -0.78 -0.17
C ILE A 206 3.74 -1.85 -0.85
N GLY A 207 5.05 -1.86 -0.58
CA GLY A 207 5.97 -2.90 -1.02
C GLY A 207 6.41 -2.82 -2.49
N LEU A 208 6.27 -1.65 -3.14
CA LEU A 208 6.66 -1.44 -4.52
C LEU A 208 8.03 -0.74 -4.66
N PRO A 209 8.79 -1.01 -5.75
CA PRO A 209 10.06 -0.34 -6.00
C PRO A 209 9.90 1.16 -6.28
N PHE A 210 10.81 1.98 -5.76
CA PHE A 210 10.83 3.41 -6.05
C PHE A 210 12.25 3.91 -6.28
N MET A 211 12.43 4.75 -7.30
CA MET A 211 13.69 5.44 -7.57
C MET A 211 13.49 6.95 -7.42
N LEU A 212 13.93 7.51 -6.28
CA LEU A 212 13.84 8.94 -6.02
C LEU A 212 14.67 9.74 -7.04
N ARG A 213 14.04 10.69 -7.73
CA ARG A 213 14.76 11.59 -8.63
C ARG A 213 15.54 12.62 -7.83
N ARG A 214 16.78 12.87 -8.25
CA ARG A 214 17.66 13.86 -7.62
C ARG A 214 17.03 15.24 -7.66
N LYS A 215 17.39 16.06 -6.66
CA LYS A 215 17.10 17.50 -6.65
C LYS A 215 17.55 18.15 -7.95
N LYS A 216 16.79 19.15 -8.41
CA LYS A 216 17.11 19.94 -9.60
C LYS A 216 18.50 20.56 -9.45
N LYS A 217 19.28 20.55 -10.53
CA LYS A 217 20.53 21.32 -10.65
C LYS A 217 20.25 22.61 -11.41
N GLY A 218 20.93 23.70 -11.08
CA GLY A 218 20.72 25.04 -11.68
C GLY A 218 19.79 25.93 -10.85
N LYS A 219 19.06 26.85 -11.50
CA LYS A 219 18.16 27.83 -10.84
C LYS A 219 17.08 27.12 -10.02
N LYS A 220 17.12 27.37 -8.71
CA LYS A 220 16.23 26.83 -7.67
C LYS A 220 15.45 27.97 -7.02
N ASN A 221 14.25 27.65 -6.55
CA ASN A 221 13.47 28.52 -5.66
C ASN A 221 13.49 27.92 -4.25
N TYR A 222 13.23 28.72 -3.21
CA TYR A 222 13.15 28.25 -1.82
C TYR A 222 12.17 27.06 -1.67
N ILE A 223 10.99 27.22 -2.28
CA ILE A 223 9.89 26.25 -2.39
C ILE A 223 10.35 24.87 -2.92
N ASP A 224 11.44 24.79 -3.71
CA ASP A 224 11.94 23.50 -4.23
C ASP A 224 12.49 22.57 -3.13
N ASN A 225 12.91 23.12 -1.98
CA ASN A 225 13.53 22.36 -0.87
C ASN A 225 12.81 22.51 0.47
N GLU A 226 11.75 23.30 0.51
CA GLU A 226 10.89 23.44 1.68
C GLU A 226 10.34 22.09 2.15
N ILE A 227 10.33 21.89 3.46
CA ILE A 227 9.71 20.73 4.10
C ILE A 227 8.25 21.07 4.32
N VAL A 228 7.38 20.53 3.47
CA VAL A 228 5.96 20.82 3.50
C VAL A 228 5.33 20.11 4.68
N LYS A 229 4.51 20.82 5.44
CA LYS A 229 3.71 20.28 6.54
C LYS A 229 2.32 20.88 6.49
N ASN A 230 1.28 20.10 6.75
CA ASN A 230 -0.07 20.63 6.98
C ASN A 230 -0.33 20.67 8.48
N ASN A 231 -1.06 21.70 8.90
CA ASN A 231 -1.72 21.69 10.20
C ASN A 231 -2.78 20.58 10.20
N SER A 232 -3.05 20.02 11.38
CA SER A 232 -4.01 18.92 11.51
C SER A 232 -4.71 19.03 12.87
N GLY A 233 -5.96 18.59 12.91
CA GLY A 233 -6.79 18.59 14.11
C GLY A 233 -8.27 18.78 13.81
N PRO A 234 -9.17 18.56 14.78
CA PRO A 234 -10.61 18.56 14.54
C PRO A 234 -11.11 19.92 14.06
N GLU A 235 -10.63 21.02 14.65
CA GLU A 235 -11.02 22.37 14.20
C GLU A 235 -10.59 22.67 12.76
N VAL A 236 -9.36 22.28 12.40
CA VAL A 236 -8.80 22.49 11.06
C VAL A 236 -9.56 21.65 10.04
N LEU A 237 -9.89 20.39 10.37
CA LEU A 237 -10.68 19.54 9.49
C LEU A 237 -12.12 20.04 9.35
N LYS A 238 -12.75 20.47 10.44
CA LYS A 238 -14.09 21.07 10.42
C LYS A 238 -14.13 22.27 9.46
N GLN A 239 -13.17 23.20 9.59
CA GLN A 239 -13.07 24.34 8.67
C GLN A 239 -12.92 23.90 7.21
N ARG A 240 -12.06 22.92 6.93
CA ARG A 240 -11.90 22.37 5.58
C ARG A 240 -13.17 21.73 5.03
N LEU A 241 -13.93 21.00 5.84
CA LEU A 241 -15.20 20.40 5.41
C LEU A 241 -16.23 21.43 4.94
N TYR A 242 -16.25 22.62 5.54
CA TYR A 242 -17.16 23.70 5.13
C TYR A 242 -16.66 24.52 3.94
N VAL A 243 -15.35 24.69 3.78
CA VAL A 243 -14.78 25.67 2.83
C VAL A 243 -14.07 25.00 1.66
N ASP A 244 -13.36 23.90 1.87
CA ASP A 244 -12.49 23.27 0.87
C ASP A 244 -13.26 22.32 -0.05
N ASP A 245 -13.20 22.59 -1.35
CA ASP A 245 -13.78 21.74 -2.38
C ASP A 245 -13.23 20.31 -2.32
N LEU A 246 -11.96 20.12 -1.92
CA LEU A 246 -11.37 18.80 -1.75
C LEU A 246 -12.14 17.93 -0.75
N GLU A 247 -12.60 18.51 0.37
CA GLU A 247 -13.40 17.77 1.35
C GLU A 247 -14.84 17.59 0.89
N LYS A 248 -15.41 18.60 0.20
CA LYS A 248 -16.80 18.57 -0.27
C LYS A 248 -17.06 17.53 -1.35
N VAL A 249 -16.09 17.22 -2.20
CA VAL A 249 -16.26 16.19 -3.25
C VAL A 249 -16.14 14.77 -2.73
N LYS A 250 -15.63 14.57 -1.49
CA LYS A 250 -15.48 13.23 -0.93
C LYS A 250 -16.83 12.57 -0.77
N ARG A 251 -16.92 11.34 -1.24
CA ARG A 251 -18.11 10.49 -1.14
C ARG A 251 -17.66 9.11 -0.71
N PHE A 252 -18.45 8.50 0.15
CA PHE A 252 -18.23 7.15 0.63
C PHE A 252 -19.47 6.32 0.33
N ASP A 253 -19.29 5.04 0.04
CA ASP A 253 -20.43 4.15 -0.16
C ASP A 253 -20.99 3.76 1.20
N VAL A 254 -20.13 3.51 2.18
CA VAL A 254 -20.53 2.99 3.50
C VAL A 254 -19.89 3.78 4.63
N PHE A 255 -20.71 4.26 5.57
CA PHE A 255 -20.23 4.68 6.90
C PHE A 255 -20.23 3.48 7.84
N ILE A 256 -19.12 3.18 8.52
CA ILE A 256 -19.06 2.07 9.47
C ILE A 256 -18.98 2.61 10.91
N SER A 257 -20.13 2.59 11.59
CA SER A 257 -20.22 2.85 13.03
C SER A 257 -19.79 1.61 13.81
N HIS A 258 -18.82 1.79 14.70
CA HIS A 258 -18.18 0.69 15.42
C HIS A 258 -17.52 1.17 16.71
N ASN A 259 -17.27 0.25 17.64
CA ASN A 259 -16.41 0.56 18.77
C ASN A 259 -14.94 0.47 18.36
N SER A 260 -14.14 1.45 18.79
CA SER A 260 -12.70 1.53 18.48
C SER A 260 -11.86 0.34 18.96
N SER A 261 -12.39 -0.52 19.85
CA SER A 261 -11.77 -1.78 20.30
C SER A 261 -11.90 -2.93 19.30
N ASP A 262 -12.82 -2.84 18.33
CA ASP A 262 -13.11 -3.91 17.36
C ASP A 262 -12.25 -3.81 16.08
N MET A 263 -11.11 -3.11 16.15
CA MET A 263 -10.27 -2.75 15.00
C MET A 263 -9.93 -3.93 14.07
N ASN A 264 -9.66 -5.13 14.59
CA ASN A 264 -9.36 -6.29 13.74
C ASN A 264 -10.54 -6.69 12.85
N GLN A 265 -11.75 -6.73 13.42
CA GLN A 265 -12.97 -7.14 12.72
C GLN A 265 -13.41 -6.08 11.71
N ILE A 266 -13.25 -4.81 12.07
CA ILE A 266 -13.55 -3.70 11.14
C ILE A 266 -12.59 -3.71 9.94
N VAL A 267 -11.32 -4.06 10.17
CA VAL A 267 -10.37 -4.24 9.06
C VAL A 267 -10.84 -5.32 8.10
N GLU A 268 -11.28 -6.46 8.60
CA GLU A 268 -11.80 -7.54 7.77
C GLU A 268 -13.06 -7.11 7.01
N LEU A 269 -14.00 -6.47 7.69
CA LEU A 269 -15.25 -5.98 7.10
C LEU A 269 -14.98 -5.02 5.94
N TYR A 270 -14.18 -3.98 6.15
CA TYR A 270 -13.96 -3.00 5.09
C TYR A 270 -13.09 -3.56 3.94
N LYS A 271 -12.21 -4.54 4.22
CA LYS A 271 -11.50 -5.25 3.16
C LYS A 271 -12.46 -6.03 2.28
N ASN A 272 -13.46 -6.67 2.88
CA ASN A 272 -14.53 -7.34 2.14
C ASN A 272 -15.41 -6.35 1.35
N LEU A 273 -15.70 -5.17 1.90
CA LEU A 273 -16.37 -4.10 1.15
C LEU A 273 -15.56 -3.65 -0.07
N ASN A 274 -14.25 -3.48 0.06
CA ASN A 274 -13.38 -3.09 -1.06
C ASN A 274 -13.37 -4.14 -2.19
N THR A 275 -13.42 -5.44 -1.87
CA THR A 275 -13.48 -6.48 -2.93
C THR A 275 -14.79 -6.44 -3.72
N LYS A 276 -15.84 -5.83 -3.15
CA LYS A 276 -17.12 -5.56 -3.82
C LYS A 276 -17.16 -4.21 -4.52
N GLY A 277 -16.09 -3.41 -4.45
CA GLY A 277 -16.05 -2.10 -5.09
C GLY A 277 -16.71 -0.99 -4.26
N TYR A 278 -16.85 -1.17 -2.94
CA TYR A 278 -17.39 -0.14 -2.05
C TYR A 278 -16.29 0.54 -1.22
N VAL A 279 -16.35 1.88 -1.18
CA VAL A 279 -15.47 2.71 -0.37
C VAL A 279 -16.07 2.90 1.02
N ALA A 280 -15.35 2.49 2.06
CA ALA A 280 -15.78 2.67 3.44
C ALA A 280 -15.25 3.99 4.03
N TYR A 281 -16.04 4.61 4.90
CA TYR A 281 -15.57 5.62 5.84
C TYR A 281 -15.40 5.00 7.23
N ILE A 282 -14.19 5.14 7.76
CA ILE A 282 -13.78 4.74 9.10
C ILE A 282 -12.91 5.87 9.66
N ASP A 283 -13.32 6.46 10.77
CA ASP A 283 -12.67 7.62 11.40
C ASP A 283 -11.13 7.49 11.52
N TRP A 284 -10.62 6.37 12.06
CA TRP A 284 -9.19 6.16 12.27
C TRP A 284 -8.41 5.73 11.01
N VAL A 285 -9.10 5.48 9.88
CA VAL A 285 -8.48 5.29 8.56
C VAL A 285 -8.50 6.60 7.78
N ASN A 286 -9.70 7.14 7.63
CA ASN A 286 -10.01 8.23 6.73
C ASN A 286 -9.62 9.58 7.32
N ASP A 287 -9.77 9.81 8.63
CA ASP A 287 -9.44 11.10 9.26
C ASP A 287 -8.29 10.98 10.28
N LYS A 288 -7.42 9.97 10.10
CA LYS A 288 -6.30 9.62 11.02
C LYS A 288 -5.33 10.75 11.37
N TYR A 289 -5.21 11.77 10.52
CA TYR A 289 -4.31 12.91 10.77
C TYR A 289 -4.98 13.98 11.67
N ASP A 290 -6.31 14.04 11.65
CA ASP A 290 -7.10 15.12 12.21
C ASP A 290 -7.92 14.70 13.44
N LEU A 291 -8.44 13.47 13.45
CA LEU A 291 -9.18 12.88 14.55
C LEU A 291 -8.27 11.97 15.37
N LYS A 292 -7.48 12.57 16.27
CA LYS A 292 -6.81 11.82 17.34
C LYS A 292 -7.78 11.60 18.50
N ARG A 293 -7.77 10.40 19.07
CA ARG A 293 -8.71 9.98 20.15
C ARG A 293 -8.67 10.87 21.40
N GLU A 294 -7.55 11.54 21.64
CA GLU A 294 -7.38 12.50 22.75
C GLU A 294 -8.17 13.80 22.54
N TRP A 295 -8.72 14.02 21.34
CA TRP A 295 -9.38 15.27 20.93
C TRP A 295 -10.88 15.10 20.68
N CYS A 296 -11.56 14.30 21.51
CA CYS A 296 -13.03 14.22 21.51
C CYS A 296 -13.64 15.55 22.00
N ASN A 297 -13.92 16.46 21.08
CA ASN A 297 -14.57 17.73 21.35
C ASN A 297 -15.82 17.92 20.45
N ALA A 298 -16.54 19.04 20.61
CA ALA A 298 -17.75 19.33 19.84
C ALA A 298 -17.53 19.23 18.31
N SER A 299 -16.35 19.62 17.83
CA SER A 299 -16.01 19.59 16.40
C SER A 299 -15.89 18.17 15.85
N THR A 300 -15.49 17.18 16.65
CA THR A 300 -15.52 15.76 16.26
C THR A 300 -16.93 15.31 15.92
N SER A 301 -17.93 15.73 16.70
CA SER A 301 -19.32 15.37 16.43
C SER A 301 -19.83 15.96 15.10
N GLU A 302 -19.47 17.20 14.79
CA GLU A 302 -19.85 17.83 13.52
C GLU A 302 -19.17 17.18 12.32
N ILE A 303 -17.89 16.82 12.44
CA ILE A 303 -17.17 16.07 11.41
C ILE A 303 -17.89 14.75 11.13
N ILE A 304 -18.22 13.98 12.18
CA ILE A 304 -18.92 12.70 12.02
C ILE A 304 -20.27 12.88 11.32
N LYS A 305 -21.06 13.91 11.69
CA LYS A 305 -22.32 14.23 11.00
C LYS A 305 -22.11 14.44 9.50
N LEU A 306 -21.12 15.25 9.12
CA LEU A 306 -20.80 15.52 7.72
C LEU A 306 -20.33 14.25 6.99
N ARG A 307 -19.58 13.36 7.65
CA ARG A 307 -19.13 12.09 7.08
C ARG A 307 -20.27 11.08 6.91
N ILE A 308 -21.24 11.05 7.82
CA ILE A 308 -22.49 10.29 7.66
C ILE A 308 -23.29 10.83 6.46
N GLN A 309 -23.39 12.16 6.32
CA GLN A 309 -24.06 12.77 5.16
C GLN A 309 -23.39 12.40 3.84
N GLN A 310 -22.05 12.42 3.78
CA GLN A 310 -21.23 12.04 2.62
C GLN A 310 -21.26 10.55 2.27
N SER A 311 -21.82 9.71 3.15
CA SER A 311 -21.92 8.27 2.96
C SER A 311 -23.29 7.88 2.40
N LYS A 312 -23.36 6.94 1.45
CA LYS A 312 -24.64 6.51 0.87
C LYS A 312 -25.47 5.70 1.86
N ILE A 313 -24.83 4.72 2.51
CA ILE A 313 -25.47 3.86 3.51
C ILE A 313 -24.71 3.91 4.84
N PHE A 314 -25.37 3.42 5.88
CA PHE A 314 -24.82 3.31 7.23
C PHE A 314 -24.81 1.85 7.68
N ILE A 315 -23.68 1.38 8.18
CA ILE A 315 -23.56 0.08 8.84
C ILE A 315 -23.23 0.33 10.30
N ILE A 316 -24.03 -0.24 11.20
CA ILE A 316 -23.60 -0.44 12.58
C ILE A 316 -23.05 -1.85 12.75
N PHE A 317 -21.81 -1.94 13.20
CA PHE A 317 -21.16 -3.21 13.51
C PHE A 317 -21.41 -3.56 14.97
N LEU A 318 -22.21 -4.59 15.24
CA LEU A 318 -22.59 -4.98 16.59
C LEU A 318 -21.61 -6.01 17.19
N THR A 319 -21.14 -5.64 18.37
CA THR A 319 -20.26 -6.40 19.28
C THR A 319 -20.65 -6.07 20.72
N GLU A 320 -20.12 -6.82 21.69
CA GLU A 320 -20.31 -6.49 23.11
C GLU A 320 -19.79 -5.09 23.48
N SER A 321 -18.73 -4.63 22.80
CA SER A 321 -18.13 -3.32 23.05
C SER A 321 -18.96 -2.18 22.45
N THR A 322 -19.74 -2.44 21.40
CA THR A 322 -20.63 -1.45 20.79
C THR A 322 -21.69 -0.95 21.76
N PHE A 323 -22.24 -1.82 22.60
CA PHE A 323 -23.21 -1.44 23.63
C PHE A 323 -22.63 -0.59 24.76
N LYS A 324 -21.29 -0.55 24.89
CA LYS A 324 -20.59 0.32 25.84
C LYS A 324 -20.26 1.69 25.25
N SER A 325 -20.48 1.89 23.94
CA SER A 325 -20.19 3.15 23.25
C SER A 325 -21.36 4.12 23.34
N GLN A 326 -21.09 5.36 23.74
CA GLN A 326 -22.07 6.44 23.63
C GLN A 326 -22.17 6.97 22.19
N TRP A 327 -21.12 6.80 21.39
CA TRP A 327 -21.05 7.30 20.02
C TRP A 327 -21.90 6.47 19.05
N CYS A 328 -21.85 5.13 19.11
CA CYS A 328 -22.54 4.31 18.12
C CYS A 328 -24.07 4.51 18.11
N PRO A 329 -24.78 4.54 19.26
CA PRO A 329 -26.20 4.83 19.28
C PRO A 329 -26.53 6.26 18.80
N TRP A 330 -25.66 7.22 19.10
CA TRP A 330 -25.82 8.61 18.64
C TRP A 330 -25.63 8.75 17.12
N GLU A 331 -24.61 8.09 16.57
CA GLU A 331 -24.36 8.03 15.12
C GLU A 331 -25.52 7.36 14.40
N LEU A 332 -26.04 6.24 14.96
CA LEU A 332 -27.20 5.55 14.43
C LEU A 332 -28.42 6.48 14.40
N GLY A 333 -28.75 7.13 15.52
CA GLY A 333 -29.91 8.04 15.57
C GLY A 333 -29.79 9.21 14.59
N TYR A 334 -28.57 9.73 14.37
CA TYR A 334 -28.35 10.77 13.37
C TYR A 334 -28.51 10.26 11.93
N ALA A 335 -28.00 9.05 11.64
CA ALA A 335 -28.17 8.43 10.33
C ALA A 335 -29.65 8.11 10.02
N ASP A 336 -30.38 7.66 11.02
CA ASP A 336 -31.82 7.36 10.94
C ASP A 336 -32.63 8.65 10.67
N ALA A 337 -32.32 9.74 11.40
CA ALA A 337 -32.92 11.05 11.15
C ALA A 337 -32.63 11.62 9.76
N LEU A 338 -31.56 11.17 9.09
CA LEU A 338 -31.22 11.52 7.70
C LEU A 338 -31.86 10.57 6.67
N ASN A 339 -32.71 9.62 7.10
CA ASN A 339 -33.28 8.57 6.27
C ASN A 339 -32.22 7.78 5.49
N LYS A 340 -31.04 7.56 6.10
CA LYS A 340 -30.01 6.71 5.50
C LYS A 340 -30.49 5.26 5.51
N LYS A 341 -30.13 4.49 4.48
CA LYS A 341 -30.29 3.04 4.51
C LYS A 341 -29.34 2.46 5.56
N ILE A 342 -29.91 1.84 6.58
CA ILE A 342 -29.16 1.32 7.73
C ILE A 342 -29.15 -0.20 7.69
N TYR A 343 -27.95 -0.76 7.84
CA TYR A 343 -27.73 -2.19 8.02
C TYR A 343 -27.11 -2.48 9.39
N VAL A 344 -27.55 -3.56 10.00
CA VAL A 344 -26.99 -4.10 11.24
C VAL A 344 -26.11 -5.28 10.87
N TYR A 345 -24.80 -5.14 11.06
CA TYR A 345 -23.86 -6.23 10.85
C TYR A 345 -23.51 -6.83 12.20
N ILE A 346 -23.97 -8.04 12.48
CA ILE A 346 -23.66 -8.75 13.72
C ILE A 346 -22.32 -9.47 13.55
N SER A 347 -21.36 -9.20 14.43
CA SER A 347 -20.07 -9.89 14.41
C SER A 347 -20.26 -11.40 14.56
N PRO A 348 -19.62 -12.26 13.75
CA PRO A 348 -19.74 -13.71 13.86
C PRO A 348 -19.34 -14.27 15.24
N ASN A 349 -18.49 -13.53 15.96
CA ASN A 349 -18.01 -13.92 17.29
C ASN A 349 -18.89 -13.39 18.42
N PHE A 350 -19.99 -12.69 18.10
CA PHE A 350 -20.90 -12.15 19.08
C PHE A 350 -21.74 -13.27 19.70
N LYS A 351 -21.58 -13.51 21.01
CA LYS A 351 -22.21 -14.64 21.73
C LYS A 351 -23.69 -14.39 22.11
N ASN A 352 -24.35 -13.48 21.41
CA ASN A 352 -25.79 -13.24 21.49
C ASN A 352 -26.29 -12.92 22.91
N VAL A 353 -25.84 -11.77 23.44
CA VAL A 353 -26.37 -11.19 24.67
C VAL A 353 -27.31 -10.05 24.29
N ASP A 354 -28.61 -10.21 24.55
CA ASP A 354 -29.66 -9.18 24.57
C ASP A 354 -29.41 -7.94 23.69
N ILE A 355 -29.38 -8.12 22.37
CA ILE A 355 -29.35 -6.99 21.44
C ILE A 355 -30.61 -6.13 21.70
N PRO A 356 -30.45 -4.83 22.02
CA PRO A 356 -31.59 -3.94 22.21
C PRO A 356 -32.57 -4.01 21.04
N ILE A 357 -33.86 -4.08 21.35
CA ILE A 357 -34.93 -4.36 20.37
C ILE A 357 -34.92 -3.36 19.21
N PHE A 358 -34.56 -2.10 19.47
CA PHE A 358 -34.51 -1.07 18.43
C PHE A 358 -33.47 -1.34 17.34
N TYR A 359 -32.44 -2.18 17.55
CA TYR A 359 -31.57 -2.58 16.45
C TYR A 359 -32.26 -3.54 15.49
N ARG A 360 -33.27 -4.30 15.96
CA ARG A 360 -34.02 -5.26 15.15
C ARG A 360 -35.00 -4.61 14.18
N SER A 361 -35.25 -3.31 14.28
CA SER A 361 -36.06 -2.58 13.30
C SER A 361 -35.30 -2.29 12.00
N TYR A 362 -33.98 -2.48 11.97
CA TYR A 362 -33.15 -2.29 10.79
C TYR A 362 -32.83 -3.63 10.11
N THR A 363 -32.40 -3.58 8.85
CA THR A 363 -32.04 -4.78 8.09
C THR A 363 -30.75 -5.40 8.63
N GLU A 364 -30.86 -6.59 9.21
CA GLU A 364 -29.71 -7.40 9.60
C GLU A 364 -29.03 -8.00 8.37
N ILE A 365 -27.70 -7.97 8.32
CA ILE A 365 -26.88 -8.64 7.31
C ILE A 365 -25.81 -9.50 7.98
N LYS A 366 -25.52 -10.65 7.36
CA LYS A 366 -24.47 -11.58 7.82
C LYS A 366 -23.25 -11.55 6.91
N SER A 367 -23.45 -11.16 5.65
CA SER A 367 -22.39 -10.95 4.67
C SER A 367 -22.49 -9.57 4.02
N VAL A 368 -21.33 -9.08 3.57
CA VAL A 368 -21.21 -7.89 2.71
C VAL A 368 -21.94 -8.11 1.36
N ASP A 369 -22.15 -9.36 0.95
CA ASP A 369 -22.90 -9.71 -0.28
C ASP A 369 -24.36 -9.26 -0.25
N GLU A 370 -24.94 -9.10 0.94
CA GLU A 370 -26.34 -8.72 1.12
C GLU A 370 -26.55 -7.20 0.99
N ILE A 371 -25.46 -6.44 0.86
CA ILE A 371 -25.49 -4.98 0.77
C ILE A 371 -25.90 -4.55 -0.63
N ILE A 372 -27.01 -3.83 -0.71
CA ILE A 372 -27.51 -3.21 -1.93
C ILE A 372 -27.33 -1.70 -1.81
N ILE A 373 -26.40 -1.17 -2.59
CA ILE A 373 -26.18 0.28 -2.73
C ILE A 373 -26.74 0.69 -4.09
N GLU A 374 -27.80 1.49 -4.06
CA GLU A 374 -28.37 2.05 -5.29
C GLU A 374 -27.39 3.08 -5.89
N ASN A 375 -27.13 2.94 -7.18
CA ASN A 375 -26.40 3.95 -7.94
C ASN A 375 -27.41 5.02 -8.35
N ASN A 376 -27.58 6.03 -7.50
CA ASN A 376 -28.25 7.28 -7.88
C ASN A 376 -27.28 8.21 -8.61
#